data_AF-A0A975BPF9-F1
#
_entry.id   AF-A0A975BPF9-F1
#
_cell.length_a   1.000
_cell.length_b   1.000
_cell.length_c   1.000
_cell.angle_alpha   90.00
_cell.angle_beta   90.00
_cell.angle_gamma   90.00
#
_symmetry.space_group_name_H-M   'P 1'
#
loop_
_entity.id
_entity.type
_entity.pdbx_description
1 polymer ?
#
loop_
_entity_poly.entity_id
_entity_poly.type
_entity_poly.pdbx_seq_one_letter_code
_entity_poly.pdbx_strand_id
1 'polypeptide(L)'
;MKNASVDIRTEENVYKLIRLSDEQYYQLRKNSVPIFEDYGHLISLFMDEDIIYSSFSKMYVSLKALFGESGKYYDDWKGSFSFPFLIHFYKGEEEFGYLINLMNIRSSMEFNLVKLIPADDDRFDRSVLHNPFEEFPREEINYFINYFVGFLTGFFKTTADQYDECFFKTAESNLILFGYNDGDFFDDQYDNEEEFREAIQKLKSE
;
A
#
# COMPACT_ATOMS: atom_id res chain seq x y z
N MET A 1 16.17 -10.22 11.77
CA MET A 1 15.64 -10.92 10.58
C MET A 1 16.06 -10.14 9.34
N LYS A 2 16.09 -10.77 8.15
CA LYS A 2 16.30 -10.05 6.88
C LYS A 2 14.94 -9.64 6.35
N ASN A 3 14.78 -8.38 5.99
CA ASN A 3 13.52 -7.87 5.45
C ASN A 3 13.31 -8.39 4.02
N ALA A 4 12.06 -8.69 3.66
CA ALA A 4 11.68 -8.99 2.29
C ALA A 4 11.88 -7.75 1.41
N SER A 5 12.31 -7.95 0.17
CA SER A 5 12.57 -6.84 -0.77
C SER A 5 12.41 -7.25 -2.22
N VAL A 6 11.95 -6.34 -3.06
CA VAL A 6 11.90 -6.47 -4.52
C VAL A 6 12.62 -5.30 -5.18
N ASP A 7 13.23 -5.55 -6.35
CA ASP A 7 13.84 -4.50 -7.17
C ASP A 7 12.84 -4.08 -8.25
N ILE A 8 12.45 -2.81 -8.27
CA ILE A 8 11.65 -2.17 -9.32
C ILE A 8 12.62 -1.43 -10.25
N ARG A 9 12.51 -1.65 -11.55
CA ARG A 9 13.48 -1.14 -12.54
C ARG A 9 12.79 -0.20 -13.52
N THR A 10 13.32 1.01 -13.66
CA THR A 10 13.03 1.91 -14.79
C THR A 10 14.12 1.74 -15.84
N GLU A 11 14.07 2.48 -16.94
CA GLU A 11 15.16 2.50 -17.94
C GLU A 11 16.46 3.09 -17.36
N GLU A 12 16.35 3.98 -16.38
CA GLU A 12 17.48 4.75 -15.84
C GLU A 12 17.91 4.32 -14.42
N ASN A 13 16.96 3.85 -13.58
CA ASN A 13 17.16 3.69 -12.15
C ASN A 13 16.67 2.31 -11.63
N VAL A 14 17.27 1.84 -10.53
CA VAL A 14 16.82 0.65 -9.80
C VAL A 14 16.38 1.05 -8.40
N TYR A 15 15.08 0.87 -8.14
CA TYR A 15 14.42 1.14 -6.88
C TYR A 15 14.31 -0.14 -6.06
N LYS A 16 15.05 -0.21 -4.96
CA LYS A 16 14.94 -1.32 -4.03
C LYS A 16 13.84 -1.03 -3.02
N LEU A 17 12.74 -1.77 -3.14
CA LEU A 17 11.60 -1.69 -2.22
C LEU A 17 11.78 -2.72 -1.09
N ILE A 18 11.89 -2.26 0.15
CA ILE A 18 12.21 -3.08 1.33
C ILE A 18 11.08 -2.99 2.36
N ARG A 19 10.45 -4.11 2.70
CA ARG A 19 9.39 -4.19 3.73
C ARG A 19 9.95 -3.79 5.11
N LEU A 20 9.24 -2.96 5.90
CA LEU A 20 9.81 -2.37 7.12
C LEU A 20 9.31 -2.91 8.48
N SER A 21 8.12 -3.49 8.59
CA SER A 21 7.38 -3.57 9.87
C SER A 21 7.18 -2.18 10.55
N ASP A 22 6.47 -2.15 11.67
CA ASP A 22 5.97 -0.89 12.24
C ASP A 22 7.03 -0.08 12.98
N GLU A 23 7.92 -0.73 13.74
CA GLU A 23 8.93 -0.02 14.53
C GLU A 23 9.96 0.68 13.62
N GLN A 24 10.47 0.01 12.59
CA GLN A 24 11.43 0.62 11.67
C GLN A 24 10.78 1.78 10.90
N TYR A 25 9.53 1.60 10.44
CA TYR A 25 8.78 2.66 9.77
C TYR A 25 8.54 3.86 10.70
N TYR A 26 8.09 3.63 11.94
CA TYR A 26 7.85 4.70 12.92
C TYR A 26 9.12 5.51 13.25
N GLN A 27 10.27 4.83 13.45
CA GLN A 27 11.52 5.54 13.74
C GLN A 27 12.03 6.33 12.53
N LEU A 28 11.94 5.79 11.31
CA LEU A 28 12.32 6.50 10.09
C LEU A 28 11.38 7.68 9.80
N ARG A 29 10.07 7.52 10.02
CA ARG A 29 9.04 8.55 9.75
C ARG A 29 9.26 9.85 10.53
N LYS A 30 9.92 9.80 11.69
CA LYS A 30 10.29 10.99 12.49
C LYS A 30 11.21 11.96 11.72
N ASN A 31 12.04 11.43 10.83
CA ASN A 31 13.00 12.17 10.02
C ASN A 31 12.56 12.18 8.55
N SER A 32 11.30 12.54 8.31
CA SER A 32 10.71 12.57 6.97
C SER A 32 9.85 13.81 6.72
N VAL A 33 9.67 14.12 5.44
CA VAL A 33 8.79 15.19 4.95
C VAL A 33 7.74 14.60 4.01
N PRO A 34 6.44 14.89 4.19
CA PRO A 34 5.39 14.26 3.40
C PRO A 34 5.25 14.92 2.03
N ILE A 35 4.94 14.11 1.02
CA ILE A 35 4.84 14.53 -0.38
C ILE A 35 3.38 14.46 -0.82
N PHE A 36 2.92 15.42 -1.63
CA PHE A 36 1.59 15.35 -2.24
C PHE A 36 1.42 14.06 -3.06
N GLU A 37 0.32 13.35 -2.85
CA GLU A 37 -0.13 12.31 -3.77
C GLU A 37 -0.61 12.91 -5.09
N ASP A 38 -0.67 12.09 -6.14
CA ASP A 38 -1.31 12.44 -7.41
C ASP A 38 -2.68 11.76 -7.48
N TYR A 39 -3.70 12.44 -6.94
CA TYR A 39 -5.05 11.89 -6.92
C TYR A 39 -5.61 11.62 -8.34
N GLY A 40 -5.16 12.33 -9.37
CA GLY A 40 -5.55 12.03 -10.75
C GLY A 40 -5.01 10.68 -11.21
N HIS A 41 -3.74 10.40 -10.91
CA HIS A 41 -3.12 9.10 -11.14
C HIS A 41 -3.77 7.98 -10.32
N LEU A 42 -4.01 8.18 -9.02
CA LEU A 42 -4.65 7.16 -8.17
C LEU A 42 -6.09 6.85 -8.62
N ILE A 43 -6.85 7.85 -9.09
CA ILE A 43 -8.17 7.64 -9.70
C ILE A 43 -8.04 6.84 -11.00
N SER A 44 -7.03 7.08 -11.83
CA SER A 44 -6.83 6.30 -13.06
C SER A 44 -6.55 4.83 -12.78
N LEU A 45 -5.77 4.52 -11.74
CA LEU A 45 -5.55 3.15 -11.27
C LEU A 45 -6.82 2.50 -10.70
N PHE A 46 -7.67 3.27 -10.02
CA PHE A 46 -8.92 2.76 -9.45
C PHE A 46 -9.97 2.42 -10.51
N MET A 47 -9.88 3.04 -11.69
CA MET A 47 -10.80 2.83 -12.83
C MET A 47 -10.27 1.83 -13.86
N ASP A 48 -9.09 1.25 -13.64
CA ASP A 48 -8.52 0.18 -14.46
C ASP A 48 -8.96 -1.18 -13.90
N GLU A 49 -9.88 -1.84 -14.60
CA GLU A 49 -10.44 -3.15 -14.22
C GLU A 49 -9.45 -4.32 -14.49
N ASP A 50 -8.40 -4.12 -15.28
CA ASP A 50 -7.41 -5.16 -15.59
C ASP A 50 -6.37 -5.34 -14.47
N ILE A 51 -6.29 -4.40 -13.51
CA ILE A 51 -5.36 -4.42 -12.38
C ILE A 51 -6.08 -4.59 -11.03
N ILE A 52 -5.37 -5.12 -10.03
CA ILE A 52 -5.99 -5.42 -8.71
C ILE A 52 -6.16 -4.20 -7.80
N TYR A 53 -5.95 -2.97 -8.29
CA TYR A 53 -5.87 -1.78 -7.44
C TYR A 53 -7.17 -1.44 -6.71
N SER A 54 -8.32 -1.68 -7.33
CA SER A 54 -9.63 -1.45 -6.72
C SER A 54 -10.08 -2.56 -5.75
N SER A 55 -9.35 -3.68 -5.67
CA SER A 55 -9.72 -4.86 -4.87
C SER A 55 -8.81 -5.02 -3.65
N PHE A 56 -9.35 -4.72 -2.46
CA PHE A 56 -8.63 -4.79 -1.20
C PHE A 56 -8.28 -6.24 -0.82
N SER A 57 -9.16 -7.20 -1.13
CA SER A 57 -8.93 -8.63 -0.88
C SER A 57 -7.72 -9.15 -1.65
N LYS A 58 -7.66 -8.93 -2.97
CA LYS A 58 -6.60 -9.37 -3.87
C LYS A 58 -5.29 -8.65 -3.58
N MET A 59 -5.35 -7.34 -3.32
CA MET A 59 -4.19 -6.55 -2.92
C MET A 59 -3.59 -7.05 -1.60
N TYR A 60 -4.42 -7.26 -0.57
CA TYR A 60 -3.99 -7.76 0.73
C TYR A 60 -3.28 -9.11 0.63
N VAL A 61 -3.87 -10.09 -0.07
CA VAL A 61 -3.26 -11.43 -0.22
C VAL A 61 -1.95 -11.37 -1.00
N SER A 62 -1.88 -10.58 -2.07
CA SER A 62 -0.65 -10.39 -2.85
C SER A 62 0.48 -9.84 -1.99
N LEU A 63 0.19 -8.81 -1.18
CA LEU A 63 1.16 -8.20 -0.27
C LEU A 63 1.53 -9.15 0.88
N LYS A 64 0.57 -9.89 1.45
CA LYS A 64 0.78 -10.87 2.53
C LYS A 64 1.71 -11.99 2.06
N ALA A 65 1.47 -12.55 0.88
CA ALA A 65 2.26 -13.64 0.32
C ALA A 65 3.71 -13.22 -0.01
N LEU A 66 3.91 -12.00 -0.52
CA LEU A 66 5.24 -11.49 -0.90
C LEU A 66 6.05 -10.94 0.29
N PHE A 67 5.40 -10.31 1.26
CA PHE A 67 6.07 -9.49 2.28
C PHE A 67 5.73 -9.87 3.73
N GLY A 68 4.97 -10.95 3.94
CA GLY A 68 4.48 -11.38 5.25
C GLY A 68 3.36 -10.48 5.77
N GLU A 69 3.05 -10.60 7.06
CA GLU A 69 1.88 -9.93 7.64
C GLU A 69 1.85 -8.40 7.49
N SER A 70 0.63 -7.88 7.45
CA SER A 70 0.34 -6.45 7.54
C SER A 70 0.98 -5.83 8.79
N GLY A 71 1.49 -4.61 8.64
CA GLY A 71 1.74 -3.72 9.77
C GLY A 71 0.44 -3.26 10.42
N LYS A 72 0.55 -2.57 11.55
CA LYS A 72 -0.56 -2.01 12.35
C LYS A 72 -0.62 -0.48 12.32
N TYR A 73 0.22 0.16 11.50
CA TYR A 73 0.27 1.62 11.39
C TYR A 73 -0.84 2.14 10.45
N TYR A 74 -2.10 2.01 10.89
CA TYR A 74 -3.29 2.53 10.22
C TYR A 74 -4.39 2.85 11.24
N ASP A 75 -5.44 3.54 10.78
CA ASP A 75 -6.68 3.79 11.53
C ASP A 75 -7.61 2.58 11.31
N ASP A 76 -7.84 1.76 12.33
CA ASP A 76 -8.57 0.48 12.24
C ASP A 76 -10.10 0.63 12.14
N TRP A 77 -10.62 1.82 12.41
CA TRP A 77 -12.00 2.19 12.07
C TRP A 77 -12.15 2.44 10.56
N LYS A 78 -11.13 3.02 9.91
CA LYS A 78 -11.16 3.36 8.48
C LYS A 78 -10.48 2.34 7.57
N GLY A 79 -9.61 1.50 8.07
CA GLY A 79 -8.73 0.63 7.28
C GLY A 79 -8.48 -0.71 7.95
N SER A 80 -7.79 -1.62 7.27
CA SER A 80 -7.70 -3.03 7.68
C SER A 80 -6.35 -3.69 7.39
N PHE A 81 -5.48 -3.02 6.63
CA PHE A 81 -4.08 -3.39 6.41
C PHE A 81 -3.19 -2.18 6.07
N SER A 82 -1.89 -2.34 6.28
CA SER A 82 -0.85 -1.35 6.03
C SER A 82 0.47 -2.06 5.76
N PHE A 83 1.09 -1.77 4.61
CA PHE A 83 2.39 -2.30 4.22
C PHE A 83 3.37 -1.14 4.06
N PRO A 84 4.10 -0.77 5.13
CA PRO A 84 5.17 0.19 5.04
C PRO A 84 6.44 -0.43 4.46
N PHE A 85 7.06 0.32 3.56
CA PHE A 85 8.31 0.01 2.88
C PHE A 85 9.27 1.21 2.85
N LEU A 86 10.57 0.91 2.74
CA LEU A 86 11.61 1.84 2.32
C LEU A 86 11.83 1.66 0.82
N ILE A 87 11.75 2.75 0.05
CA ILE A 87 12.28 2.86 -1.30
C ILE A 87 13.71 3.38 -1.18
N HIS A 88 14.68 2.64 -1.71
CA HIS A 88 16.10 2.98 -1.70
C HIS A 88 16.66 2.94 -3.11
N PHE A 89 17.37 3.99 -3.52
CA PHE A 89 17.97 4.09 -4.86
C PHE A 89 19.14 5.07 -4.87
N TYR A 90 19.90 5.07 -5.96
CA TYR A 90 20.99 6.02 -6.22
C TYR A 90 20.70 6.80 -7.50
N LYS A 91 21.11 8.07 -7.56
CA LYS A 91 21.25 8.84 -8.81
C LYS A 91 22.66 9.40 -8.88
N GLY A 92 23.45 8.91 -9.83
CA GLY A 92 24.89 9.16 -9.86
C GLY A 92 25.59 8.56 -8.63
N GLU A 93 26.32 9.38 -7.89
CA GLU A 93 26.98 8.99 -6.63
C GLU A 93 26.11 9.28 -5.38
N GLU A 94 24.95 9.94 -5.54
CA GLU A 94 24.08 10.31 -4.43
C GLU A 94 23.06 9.22 -4.09
N GLU A 95 22.82 9.03 -2.80
CA GLU A 95 21.95 8.00 -2.22
C GLU A 95 20.64 8.61 -1.69
N PHE A 96 19.50 8.01 -2.05
CA PHE A 96 18.18 8.54 -1.70
C PHE A 96 17.31 7.49 -1.00
N GLY A 97 16.51 7.96 -0.04
CA GLY A 97 15.62 7.14 0.77
C GLY A 97 14.25 7.79 0.92
N TYR A 98 13.20 7.03 0.63
CA TYR A 98 11.80 7.44 0.78
C TYR A 98 11.04 6.35 1.52
N LEU A 99 10.03 6.71 2.32
CA LEU A 99 9.09 5.71 2.84
C LEU A 99 7.80 5.79 2.03
N ILE A 100 7.25 4.63 1.69
CA ILE A 100 5.92 4.50 1.11
C ILE A 100 5.11 3.53 1.98
N ASN A 101 3.87 3.88 2.28
CA ASN A 101 2.94 3.00 2.99
C ASN A 101 1.72 2.74 2.12
N LEU A 102 1.59 1.51 1.62
CA LEU A 102 0.41 1.06 0.88
C LEU A 102 -0.61 0.54 1.90
N MET A 103 -1.76 1.21 1.99
CA MET A 103 -2.78 0.93 3.01
C MET A 103 -4.19 1.18 2.47
N ASN A 104 -5.16 0.38 2.90
CA ASN A 104 -6.56 0.68 2.62
C ASN A 104 -7.07 1.66 3.66
N ILE A 105 -7.78 2.67 3.21
CA ILE A 105 -8.45 3.64 4.07
C ILE A 105 -9.73 4.09 3.39
N ARG A 106 -10.85 3.90 4.09
CA ARG A 106 -12.21 4.03 3.56
C ARG A 106 -12.38 3.18 2.31
N SER A 107 -12.95 3.76 1.25
CA SER A 107 -13.17 3.15 -0.07
C SER A 107 -11.98 3.36 -1.03
N SER A 108 -10.75 3.52 -0.53
CA SER A 108 -9.57 3.78 -1.36
C SER A 108 -8.31 3.06 -0.88
N MET A 109 -7.44 2.75 -1.84
CA MET A 109 -6.02 2.48 -1.60
C MET A 109 -5.26 3.81 -1.62
N GLU A 110 -4.32 3.99 -0.68
CA GLU A 110 -3.42 5.14 -0.62
C GLU A 110 -1.95 4.70 -0.70
N PHE A 111 -1.10 5.58 -1.23
CA PHE A 111 0.34 5.40 -1.38
C PHE A 111 1.07 6.53 -0.63
N ASN A 112 0.92 6.52 0.69
CA ASN A 112 1.44 7.57 1.57
C ASN A 112 2.97 7.68 1.49
N LEU A 113 3.46 8.58 0.63
CA LEU A 113 4.86 8.78 0.29
C LEU A 113 5.49 9.93 1.07
N VAL A 114 6.67 9.69 1.64
CA VAL A 114 7.48 10.71 2.32
C VAL A 114 8.96 10.57 1.93
N LYS A 115 9.68 11.67 1.82
CA LYS A 115 11.15 11.67 1.67
C LYS A 115 11.82 11.57 3.03
N LEU A 116 12.86 10.75 3.17
CA LEU A 116 13.73 10.79 4.34
C LEU A 116 14.72 11.96 4.24
N ILE A 117 14.92 12.66 5.35
CA ILE A 117 15.89 13.75 5.47
C ILE A 117 16.74 13.56 6.73
N PRO A 118 17.95 14.14 6.81
CA PRO A 118 18.73 14.14 8.05
C PRO A 118 17.94 14.75 9.22
N ALA A 119 18.21 14.27 10.44
CA ALA A 119 17.50 14.73 11.64
C ALA A 119 17.80 16.21 11.96
N ASP A 120 18.97 16.67 11.56
CA ASP A 120 19.52 18.03 11.69
C ASP A 120 19.23 18.94 10.48
N ASP A 121 18.55 18.44 9.43
CA ASP A 121 18.14 19.26 8.29
C ASP A 121 16.93 20.12 8.65
N ASP A 122 17.14 21.42 8.86
CA ASP A 122 16.13 22.41 9.21
C ASP A 122 15.52 23.13 7.99
N ARG A 123 15.99 22.82 6.77
CA ARG A 123 15.53 23.46 5.52
C ARG A 123 14.09 23.12 5.15
N PHE A 124 13.51 22.07 5.76
CA PHE A 124 12.18 21.57 5.45
C PHE A 124 11.29 21.51 6.70
N ASP A 125 10.10 22.12 6.59
CA ASP A 125 9.02 21.94 7.54
C ASP A 125 8.41 20.54 7.38
N ARG A 126 8.50 19.73 8.45
CA ARG A 126 8.04 18.34 8.49
C ARG A 126 6.52 18.22 8.69
N SER A 127 5.82 19.34 8.93
CA SER A 127 4.37 19.39 9.20
C SER A 127 3.51 19.71 7.97
N VAL A 128 4.11 20.14 6.86
CA VAL A 128 3.41 20.51 5.61
C VAL A 128 3.73 19.55 4.48
N LEU A 129 2.83 19.45 3.51
CA LEU A 129 3.01 18.68 2.28
C LEU A 129 3.94 19.41 1.30
N HIS A 130 4.88 18.67 0.72
CA HIS A 130 5.84 19.14 -0.28
C HIS A 130 5.50 18.59 -1.66
N ASN A 131 5.93 19.29 -2.71
CA ASN A 131 5.97 18.71 -4.05
C ASN A 131 7.01 17.58 -4.13
N PRO A 132 6.91 16.65 -5.09
CA PRO A 132 7.99 15.73 -5.43
C PRO A 132 9.32 16.46 -5.64
N PHE A 133 10.42 15.82 -5.26
CA PHE A 133 11.77 16.39 -5.34
C PHE A 133 12.43 16.00 -6.67
N GLU A 134 13.50 16.70 -7.06
CA GLU A 134 14.18 16.50 -8.35
C GLU A 134 14.75 15.09 -8.52
N GLU A 135 15.18 14.43 -7.44
CA GLU A 135 15.67 13.06 -7.49
C GLU A 135 14.56 12.02 -7.70
N PHE A 136 13.28 12.35 -7.45
CA PHE A 136 12.15 11.45 -7.63
C PHE A 136 10.92 12.25 -8.05
N PRO A 137 10.89 12.73 -9.31
CA PRO A 137 9.85 13.60 -9.82
C PRO A 137 8.51 12.86 -9.96
N ARG A 138 7.42 13.62 -10.13
CA ARG A 138 6.05 13.09 -10.21
C ARG A 138 5.90 11.92 -11.18
N GLU A 139 6.41 12.07 -12.40
CA GLU A 139 6.29 11.06 -13.46
C GLU A 139 6.97 9.74 -13.07
N GLU A 140 8.10 9.82 -12.37
CA GLU A 140 8.86 8.65 -11.92
C GLU A 140 8.22 7.98 -10.70
N ILE A 141 7.60 8.76 -9.79
CA ILE A 141 6.74 8.22 -8.71
C ILE A 141 5.54 7.49 -9.32
N ASN A 142 4.84 8.09 -10.27
CA ASN A 142 3.66 7.49 -10.89
C ASN A 142 4.05 6.22 -11.68
N TYR A 143 5.19 6.22 -12.38
CA TYR A 143 5.75 5.02 -13.02
C TYR A 143 6.07 3.92 -11.98
N PHE A 144 6.75 4.28 -10.89
CA PHE A 144 7.08 3.34 -9.81
C PHE A 144 5.83 2.67 -9.24
N ILE A 145 4.77 3.46 -8.99
CA ILE A 145 3.48 2.96 -8.51
C ILE A 145 2.83 2.05 -9.56
N ASN A 146 2.75 2.47 -10.83
CA ASN A 146 2.23 1.66 -11.94
C ASN A 146 2.93 0.30 -12.04
N TYR A 147 4.27 0.30 -11.99
CA TYR A 147 5.06 -0.91 -12.04
C TYR A 147 4.75 -1.82 -10.84
N PHE A 148 4.69 -1.27 -9.62
CA PHE A 148 4.43 -2.06 -8.43
C PHE A 148 3.02 -2.67 -8.44
N VAL A 149 1.99 -1.91 -8.82
CA VAL A 149 0.61 -2.40 -8.94
C VAL A 149 0.49 -3.44 -10.07
N GLY A 150 1.15 -3.23 -11.20
CA GLY A 150 1.22 -4.20 -12.30
C GLY A 150 1.94 -5.49 -11.91
N PHE A 151 3.03 -5.40 -11.15
CA PHE A 151 3.74 -6.54 -10.58
C PHE A 151 2.85 -7.34 -9.61
N LEU A 152 2.17 -6.67 -8.67
CA LEU A 152 1.23 -7.32 -7.75
C LEU A 152 0.05 -7.94 -8.50
N THR A 153 -0.47 -7.29 -9.55
CA THR A 153 -1.50 -7.84 -10.44
C THR A 153 -1.04 -9.13 -11.13
N GLY A 154 0.17 -9.14 -11.70
CA GLY A 154 0.74 -10.33 -12.34
C GLY A 154 1.03 -11.46 -11.34
N PHE A 155 1.51 -11.12 -10.14
CA PHE A 155 1.69 -12.07 -9.05
C PHE A 155 0.35 -12.70 -8.61
N PHE A 156 -0.69 -11.89 -8.42
CA PHE A 156 -2.02 -12.38 -8.08
C PHE A 156 -2.56 -13.34 -9.16
N LYS A 157 -2.53 -12.92 -10.43
CA LYS A 157 -3.01 -13.73 -11.57
C LYS A 157 -2.27 -15.07 -11.75
N THR A 158 -1.10 -15.25 -11.14
CA THR A 158 -0.33 -16.52 -11.17
C THR A 158 -0.44 -17.36 -9.89
N THR A 159 -1.02 -16.81 -8.82
CA THR A 159 -1.11 -17.46 -7.50
C THR A 159 -2.54 -17.65 -6.98
N ALA A 160 -3.54 -16.96 -7.55
CA ALA A 160 -4.94 -16.99 -7.10
C ALA A 160 -5.50 -18.42 -7.01
N ASP A 161 -5.30 -19.25 -8.03
CA ASP A 161 -5.78 -20.65 -8.09
C ASP A 161 -5.17 -21.57 -7.01
N GLN A 162 -4.15 -21.11 -6.28
CA GLN A 162 -3.45 -21.85 -5.22
C GLN A 162 -3.77 -21.32 -3.82
N TYR A 163 -4.59 -20.26 -3.70
CA TYR A 163 -4.95 -19.66 -2.42
C TYR A 163 -6.16 -20.39 -1.81
N ASP A 164 -6.04 -20.85 -0.56
CA ASP A 164 -7.08 -21.62 0.14
C ASP A 164 -7.36 -21.14 1.58
N GLU A 165 -6.70 -20.07 2.04
CA GLU A 165 -6.83 -19.54 3.40
C GLU A 165 -8.00 -18.55 3.51
N CYS A 166 -9.15 -19.01 4.02
CA CYS A 166 -10.29 -18.13 4.30
C CYS A 166 -9.91 -16.99 5.26
N PHE A 167 -10.33 -15.77 4.91
CA PHE A 167 -10.16 -14.59 5.76
C PHE A 167 -11.23 -13.53 5.42
N PHE A 168 -11.50 -12.64 6.37
CA PHE A 168 -12.23 -11.40 6.11
C PHE A 168 -11.64 -10.23 6.89
N LYS A 169 -11.87 -9.02 6.40
CA LYS A 169 -11.41 -7.74 6.91
C LYS A 169 -12.48 -6.68 6.71
N THR A 170 -12.45 -5.65 7.55
CA THR A 170 -13.47 -4.59 7.60
C THR A 170 -12.87 -3.21 7.57
N ALA A 171 -13.46 -2.30 6.80
CA ALA A 171 -13.30 -0.85 6.98
C ALA A 171 -14.67 -0.30 7.43
N GLU A 172 -14.92 -0.36 8.74
CA GLU A 172 -16.26 -0.13 9.30
C GLU A 172 -16.77 1.31 9.03
N SER A 173 -15.89 2.30 8.91
CA SER A 173 -16.27 3.69 8.59
C SER A 173 -17.01 3.89 7.28
N ASN A 174 -16.94 2.89 6.38
CA ASN A 174 -17.55 2.89 5.06
C ASN A 174 -18.39 1.63 4.80
N LEU A 175 -18.62 0.81 5.83
CA LEU A 175 -19.37 -0.44 5.74
C LEU A 175 -18.81 -1.38 4.67
N ILE A 176 -17.48 -1.53 4.61
CA ILE A 176 -16.81 -2.40 3.64
C ILE A 176 -16.34 -3.68 4.32
N LEU A 177 -16.67 -4.83 3.72
CA LEU A 177 -16.27 -6.17 4.12
C LEU A 177 -15.58 -6.84 2.93
N PHE A 178 -14.34 -7.27 3.09
CA PHE A 178 -13.57 -7.88 2.00
C PHE A 178 -12.78 -9.09 2.49
N GLY A 179 -12.52 -10.05 1.61
CA GLY A 179 -11.96 -11.32 2.03
C GLY A 179 -11.83 -12.36 0.94
N TYR A 180 -11.65 -13.60 1.40
CA TYR A 180 -11.70 -14.82 0.62
C TYR A 180 -12.52 -15.85 1.38
N ASN A 181 -13.57 -16.39 0.75
CA ASN A 181 -14.43 -17.42 1.32
C ASN A 181 -15.04 -18.30 0.21
N ASP A 182 -15.33 -19.57 0.51
CA ASP A 182 -15.97 -20.52 -0.42
C ASP A 182 -15.33 -20.66 -1.83
N GLY A 183 -14.05 -20.29 -1.98
CA GLY A 183 -13.31 -20.33 -3.24
C GLY A 183 -13.11 -18.97 -3.92
N ASP A 184 -13.83 -17.93 -3.49
CA ASP A 184 -13.92 -16.64 -4.18
C ASP A 184 -13.39 -15.46 -3.34
N PHE A 185 -12.81 -14.48 -4.05
CA PHE A 185 -12.40 -13.19 -3.49
C PHE A 185 -13.55 -12.18 -3.60
N PHE A 186 -13.83 -11.46 -2.52
CA PHE A 186 -14.93 -10.48 -2.46
C PHE A 186 -14.48 -9.16 -1.82
N ASP A 187 -15.15 -8.06 -2.22
CA ASP A 187 -14.89 -6.69 -1.80
C ASP A 187 -16.24 -5.93 -1.75
N ASP A 188 -17.06 -6.25 -0.75
CA ASP A 188 -18.45 -5.77 -0.65
C ASP A 188 -18.55 -4.46 0.12
N GLN A 189 -19.39 -3.54 -0.35
CA GLN A 189 -19.81 -2.34 0.36
C GLN A 189 -21.33 -2.38 0.59
N TYR A 190 -21.76 -2.12 1.83
CA TYR A 190 -23.16 -2.18 2.25
C TYR A 190 -23.76 -0.78 2.41
N ASP A 191 -25.07 -0.65 2.16
CA ASP A 191 -25.79 0.63 2.27
C ASP A 191 -26.05 1.04 3.73
N ASN A 192 -26.06 0.08 4.67
CA ASN A 192 -26.39 0.32 6.08
C ASN A 192 -25.68 -0.64 7.06
N GLU A 193 -25.67 -0.26 8.34
CA GLU A 193 -25.02 -1.02 9.42
C GLU A 193 -25.67 -2.37 9.70
N GLU A 194 -26.96 -2.55 9.43
CA GLU A 194 -27.69 -3.80 9.71
C GLU A 194 -27.18 -4.92 8.80
N GLU A 195 -27.25 -4.71 7.49
CA GLU A 195 -26.74 -5.65 6.47
C GLU A 195 -25.25 -5.96 6.66
N PHE A 196 -24.43 -4.95 6.94
CA PHE A 196 -23.00 -5.11 7.21
C PHE A 196 -22.73 -6.01 8.42
N ARG A 197 -23.50 -5.86 9.50
CA ARG A 197 -23.35 -6.67 10.72
C ARG A 197 -23.92 -8.07 10.54
N GLU A 198 -24.95 -8.26 9.73
CA GLU A 198 -25.46 -9.59 9.35
C GLU A 198 -24.43 -10.37 8.51
N ALA A 199 -23.83 -9.73 7.50
CA ALA A 199 -22.78 -10.34 6.67
C ALA A 199 -21.55 -10.78 7.50
N ILE A 200 -21.10 -9.94 8.44
CA ILE A 200 -20.03 -10.28 9.39
C ILE A 200 -20.42 -11.45 10.30
N GLN A 201 -21.69 -11.56 10.72
CA GLN A 201 -22.14 -12.68 11.56
C GLN A 201 -22.13 -14.00 10.78
N LYS A 202 -22.58 -13.97 9.52
CA LYS A 202 -22.56 -15.14 8.62
C LYS A 202 -21.15 -15.72 8.49
N LEU A 203 -20.16 -14.90 8.09
CA LEU A 203 -18.76 -15.30 7.95
C LEU A 203 -18.07 -15.75 9.26
N LYS A 204 -18.65 -15.47 10.42
CA LYS A 204 -18.15 -15.93 11.74
C LYS A 204 -18.81 -17.23 12.21
N SER A 205 -19.82 -17.72 11.50
CA SER A 205 -20.59 -18.92 11.82
C SER A 205 -20.28 -20.12 10.92
N GLU A 206 -19.44 -19.89 9.89
CA GLU A 206 -18.87 -20.86 8.96
C GLU A 206 -17.52 -21.38 9.51
#